data_AF-B8GJ04-F1
#
_entry.id   AF-B8GJ04-F1
#
_cell.length_a   1.000
_cell.length_b   1.000
_cell.length_c   1.000
_cell.angle_alpha   90.00
_cell.angle_beta   90.00
_cell.angle_gamma   90.00
#
_symmetry.space_group_name_H-M   'P 1'
#
loop_
_entity.id
_entity.type
_entity.pdbx_description
1 polymer ?
#
loop_
_entity_poly.entity_id
_entity_poly.type
_entity_poly.pdbx_seq_one_letter_code
_entity_poly.pdbx_strand_id
1 'polypeptide(L)'
;MSEMVNWLAAHFATCPVTPAMVMDATVHMRKAERKKLFSPDIPSMRTAEGRWYEAVIYETMLHLAEQTPLISGIARKGADAPPVRSNVRLGQNGLFYSNIGDIKIRGNGQDLAEFDLLFLDQNNQIAFGEIVTSPTDMKDFEIEIQFKKRLIGYIYGQVSVPFILVSSVDVSNHPIIKRLCKEPDNVVICTDSCESIKTLFDKRPVGKQAPRKAPASTKLFRADQIPVKRPFDYKMLHDERRQRVLELVRTHAPREAYTAPDDLPQIVKKVLFGGLYPSAARALCKSYPLSIKGKEMICSELAGKYAKVVLAVDLPELAPILYLRTRQRREYLKMIPDKTGGFRFESIRTPHMAGFFLWLESIQPTLGAQLAGEIAEAFIGQNREKTLVKSGVKSPGRSQAKAPVKTPVRAPVRHPPREKVLPIHG
;
A
#
# COMPACT_ATOMS: atom_id res chain seq x y z
N MET A 1 0.20 8.65 27.75
CA MET A 1 -0.97 7.77 27.65
C MET A 1 -2.17 8.69 27.53
N SER A 2 -2.73 8.76 26.32
CA SER A 2 -3.86 9.63 26.02
C SER A 2 -5.09 9.28 26.86
N GLU A 3 -5.59 10.25 27.62
CA GLU A 3 -6.79 10.08 28.47
C GLU A 3 -8.02 9.69 27.65
N MET A 4 -8.17 10.26 26.45
CA MET A 4 -9.20 9.92 25.49
C MET A 4 -9.13 8.45 25.06
N VAL A 5 -7.93 7.92 24.81
CA VAL A 5 -7.73 6.52 24.39
C VAL A 5 -8.15 5.56 25.50
N ASN A 6 -7.73 5.83 26.74
CA ASN A 6 -8.13 5.03 27.90
C ASN A 6 -9.64 5.07 28.13
N TRP A 7 -10.25 6.25 27.99
CA TRP A 7 -11.69 6.40 28.13
C TRP A 7 -12.43 5.60 27.06
N LEU A 8 -12.00 5.67 25.80
CA LEU A 8 -12.60 4.87 24.72
C LEU A 8 -12.44 3.37 24.96
N ALA A 9 -11.28 2.91 25.43
CA ALA A 9 -11.05 1.52 25.79
C ALA A 9 -12.08 1.00 26.81
N ALA A 10 -12.39 1.82 27.82
CA ALA A 10 -13.29 1.45 28.91
C ALA A 10 -14.77 1.54 28.55
N HIS A 11 -15.16 2.49 27.69
CA HIS A 11 -16.58 2.82 27.48
C HIS A 11 -17.14 2.29 26.15
N PHE A 12 -16.30 2.02 25.15
CA PHE A 12 -16.80 1.59 23.84
C PHE A 12 -17.58 0.28 23.93
N ALA A 13 -17.06 -0.71 24.66
CA ALA A 13 -17.73 -2.00 24.85
C ALA A 13 -19.06 -1.87 25.62
N THR A 14 -19.23 -0.82 26.42
CA THR A 14 -20.46 -0.54 27.17
C THR A 14 -21.50 0.25 26.38
N CYS A 15 -21.18 0.67 25.16
CA CYS A 15 -22.08 1.37 24.25
C CYS A 15 -22.61 0.40 23.20
N PRO A 16 -23.73 -0.31 23.46
CA PRO A 16 -24.24 -1.31 22.53
C PRO A 16 -24.69 -0.66 21.22
N VAL A 17 -24.40 -1.34 20.11
CA VAL A 17 -24.91 -0.93 18.79
C VAL A 17 -26.43 -1.11 18.78
N THR A 18 -27.17 -0.07 18.42
CA THR A 18 -28.63 -0.09 18.42
C THR A 18 -29.21 -0.30 17.01
N PRO A 19 -30.46 -0.79 16.87
CA PRO A 19 -31.13 -0.85 15.58
C PRO A 19 -31.23 0.50 14.86
N ALA A 20 -31.32 1.61 15.60
CA ALA A 20 -31.33 2.96 15.02
C ALA A 20 -29.98 3.29 14.37
N MET A 21 -28.87 3.09 15.09
CA MET A 21 -27.51 3.29 14.56
C MET A 21 -27.24 2.43 13.33
N VAL A 22 -27.65 1.15 13.36
CA VAL A 22 -27.52 0.23 12.22
C VAL A 22 -28.25 0.75 10.99
N MET A 23 -29.46 1.29 11.17
CA MET A 23 -30.22 1.90 10.09
C MET A 23 -29.56 3.19 9.60
N ASP A 24 -29.14 4.09 10.50
CA ASP A 24 -28.53 5.38 10.15
C ASP A 24 -27.21 5.19 9.40
N ALA A 25 -26.40 4.19 9.77
CA ALA A 25 -25.17 3.81 9.08
C ALA A 25 -25.39 3.55 7.58
N THR A 26 -26.56 3.01 7.19
CA THR A 26 -26.84 2.73 5.77
C THR A 26 -27.01 3.99 4.92
N VAL A 27 -27.24 5.15 5.52
CA VAL A 27 -27.33 6.43 4.82
C VAL A 27 -25.97 6.86 4.26
N HIS A 28 -24.88 6.45 4.90
CA HIS A 28 -23.50 6.74 4.48
C HIS A 28 -23.05 5.88 3.29
N MET A 29 -23.83 4.87 2.92
CA MET A 29 -23.58 4.00 1.78
C MET A 29 -24.26 4.54 0.52
N ARG A 30 -23.73 4.19 -0.66
CA ARG A 30 -24.44 4.39 -1.92
C ARG A 30 -25.62 3.41 -2.04
N LYS A 31 -26.63 3.79 -2.83
CA LYS A 31 -27.80 2.93 -3.11
C LYS A 31 -27.40 1.54 -3.65
N ALA A 32 -26.34 1.47 -4.47
CA ALA A 32 -25.84 0.20 -5.00
C ALA A 32 -25.17 -0.68 -3.94
N GLU A 33 -24.45 -0.07 -2.98
CA GLU A 33 -23.79 -0.77 -1.87
C GLU A 33 -24.82 -1.30 -0.88
N ARG A 34 -25.85 -0.50 -0.55
CA ARG A 34 -26.97 -0.93 0.30
C ARG A 34 -27.65 -2.21 -0.20
N LYS A 35 -27.86 -2.32 -1.52
CA LYS A 35 -28.44 -3.52 -2.14
C LYS A 35 -27.55 -4.76 -2.00
N LYS A 36 -26.24 -4.56 -1.84
CA LYS A 36 -25.26 -5.64 -1.76
C LYS A 36 -25.02 -6.15 -0.34
N LEU A 37 -25.46 -5.42 0.69
CA LEU A 37 -25.22 -5.77 2.09
C LEU A 37 -25.73 -7.17 2.49
N PHE A 38 -26.77 -7.66 1.81
CA PHE A 38 -27.33 -9.01 1.97
C PHE A 38 -27.25 -9.81 0.66
N SER A 39 -26.29 -9.48 -0.20
CA SER A 39 -26.14 -10.19 -1.47
C SER A 39 -25.73 -11.65 -1.22
N PRO A 40 -26.26 -12.61 -1.99
CA PRO A 40 -25.74 -13.97 -1.99
C PRO A 40 -24.32 -14.06 -2.61
N ASP A 41 -23.90 -13.05 -3.39
CA ASP A 41 -22.53 -12.94 -3.88
C ASP A 41 -21.60 -12.48 -2.75
N ILE A 42 -20.93 -13.44 -2.11
CA ILE A 42 -20.09 -13.21 -0.91
C ILE A 42 -19.04 -12.11 -1.11
N PRO A 43 -18.29 -12.02 -2.23
CA PRO A 43 -17.33 -10.93 -2.44
C PRO A 43 -17.99 -9.54 -2.49
N SER A 44 -19.11 -9.39 -3.21
CA SER A 44 -19.86 -8.12 -3.23
C SER A 44 -20.44 -7.78 -1.86
N MET A 45 -20.93 -8.80 -1.14
CA MET A 45 -21.48 -8.65 0.21
C MET A 45 -20.42 -8.16 1.19
N ARG A 46 -19.26 -8.82 1.26
CA ARG A 46 -18.16 -8.43 2.15
C ARG A 46 -17.66 -7.00 1.91
N THR A 47 -17.61 -6.58 0.65
CA THR A 47 -17.23 -5.19 0.29
C THR A 47 -18.25 -4.19 0.83
N ALA A 48 -19.54 -4.48 0.69
CA ALA A 48 -20.61 -3.62 1.22
C ALA A 48 -20.68 -3.67 2.75
N GLU A 49 -20.43 -4.84 3.35
CA GLU A 49 -20.36 -5.06 4.79
C GLU A 49 -19.24 -4.26 5.44
N GLY A 50 -18.02 -4.27 4.89
CA GLY A 50 -16.91 -3.46 5.40
C GLY A 50 -17.29 -1.98 5.49
N ARG A 51 -17.80 -1.42 4.38
CA ARG A 51 -18.20 0.00 4.34
C ARG A 51 -19.40 0.33 5.22
N TRP A 52 -20.33 -0.60 5.38
CA TRP A 52 -21.45 -0.44 6.31
C TRP A 52 -20.97 -0.48 7.77
N TYR A 53 -20.09 -1.42 8.10
CA TYR A 53 -19.55 -1.56 9.45
C TYR A 53 -18.71 -0.33 9.84
N GLU A 54 -17.90 0.22 8.93
CA GLU A 54 -17.25 1.52 9.13
C GLU A 54 -18.24 2.63 9.52
N ALA A 55 -19.40 2.67 8.85
CA ALA A 55 -20.45 3.63 9.15
C ALA A 55 -21.15 3.36 10.49
N VAL A 56 -21.33 2.09 10.89
CA VAL A 56 -21.84 1.73 12.22
C VAL A 56 -20.91 2.26 13.31
N ILE A 57 -19.61 2.00 13.18
CA ILE A 57 -18.61 2.49 14.16
C ILE A 57 -18.58 4.02 14.18
N TYR A 58 -18.71 4.68 13.02
CA TYR A 58 -18.82 6.15 12.97
C TYR A 58 -20.03 6.67 13.76
N GLU A 59 -21.22 6.07 13.62
CA GLU A 59 -22.39 6.46 14.42
C GLU A 59 -22.22 6.16 15.91
N THR A 60 -21.61 5.02 16.25
CA THR A 60 -21.27 4.68 17.65
C THR A 60 -20.30 5.71 18.25
N MET A 61 -19.26 6.09 17.51
CA MET A 61 -18.29 7.09 17.95
C MET A 61 -18.93 8.46 18.14
N LEU A 62 -19.87 8.87 17.28
CA LEU A 62 -20.62 10.11 17.46
C LEU A 62 -21.41 10.12 18.76
N HIS A 63 -22.11 9.02 19.06
CA HIS A 63 -22.84 8.89 20.31
C HIS A 63 -21.91 8.95 21.54
N LEU A 64 -20.77 8.27 21.48
CA LEU A 64 -19.76 8.31 22.55
C LEU A 64 -19.17 9.70 22.75
N ALA A 65 -18.86 10.42 21.66
CA ALA A 65 -18.27 11.76 21.72
C ALA A 65 -19.20 12.79 22.40
N GLU A 66 -20.51 12.60 22.35
CA GLU A 66 -21.49 13.46 23.04
C GLU A 66 -21.48 13.26 24.56
N GLN A 67 -20.96 12.13 25.05
CA GLN A 67 -20.94 11.78 26.47
C GLN A 67 -19.66 12.21 27.18
N THR A 68 -18.69 12.77 26.46
CA THR A 68 -17.39 13.13 27.04
C THR A 68 -16.82 14.43 26.48
N PRO A 69 -16.13 15.26 27.29
CA PRO A 69 -15.33 16.36 26.79
C PRO A 69 -14.00 15.90 26.17
N LEU A 70 -13.54 14.68 26.47
CA LEU A 70 -12.23 14.15 26.03
C LEU A 70 -12.12 14.06 24.50
N ILE A 71 -13.26 13.93 23.81
CA ILE A 71 -13.37 13.98 22.36
C ILE A 71 -14.02 15.32 22.01
N SER A 72 -13.24 16.29 21.53
CA SER A 72 -13.76 17.61 21.17
C SER A 72 -14.53 17.58 19.86
N GLY A 73 -14.19 16.66 18.95
CA GLY A 73 -15.00 16.41 17.78
C GLY A 73 -14.58 15.23 16.93
N ILE A 74 -15.44 14.87 15.98
CA ILE A 74 -15.28 13.82 14.98
C ILE A 74 -15.39 14.44 13.59
N ALA A 75 -14.47 14.06 12.71
CA ALA A 75 -14.52 14.48 11.32
C ALA A 75 -15.74 13.86 10.64
N ARG A 76 -16.54 14.69 9.97
CA ARG A 76 -17.66 14.24 9.15
C ARG A 76 -17.22 13.16 8.16
N LYS A 77 -18.00 12.09 7.99
CA LYS A 77 -17.74 11.00 7.02
C LYS A 77 -19.02 10.61 6.27
N GLY A 78 -18.86 10.06 5.06
CA GLY A 78 -19.97 9.51 4.29
C GLY A 78 -21.00 10.59 3.93
N ALA A 79 -22.26 10.36 4.31
CA ALA A 79 -23.35 11.31 4.06
C ALA A 79 -23.22 12.65 4.82
N ASP A 80 -22.43 12.71 5.91
CA ASP A 80 -22.19 13.94 6.66
C ASP A 80 -21.08 14.81 6.06
N ALA A 81 -20.27 14.23 5.16
CA ALA A 81 -19.16 14.93 4.54
C ALA A 81 -19.67 16.09 3.66
N PRO A 82 -18.91 17.20 3.58
CA PRO A 82 -19.30 18.32 2.73
C PRO A 82 -19.28 17.93 1.24
N PRO A 83 -20.10 18.59 0.40
CA PRO A 83 -20.09 18.34 -1.03
C PRO A 83 -18.71 18.71 -1.61
N VAL A 84 -18.11 17.79 -2.35
CA VAL A 84 -16.83 18.02 -3.02
C VAL A 84 -17.06 18.84 -4.29
N ARG A 85 -16.56 20.07 -4.32
CA ARG A 85 -16.72 21.01 -5.45
C ARG A 85 -15.52 21.08 -6.40
N SER A 86 -14.33 20.66 -5.94
CA SER A 86 -13.08 20.82 -6.69
C SER A 86 -12.60 19.50 -7.29
N ASN A 87 -12.29 19.53 -8.58
CA ASN A 87 -11.58 18.44 -9.24
C ASN A 87 -10.16 18.28 -8.67
N VAL A 88 -9.66 17.05 -8.72
CA VAL A 88 -8.28 16.75 -8.33
C VAL A 88 -7.31 17.42 -9.31
N ARG A 89 -6.27 18.06 -8.79
CA ARG A 89 -5.22 18.72 -9.59
C ARG A 89 -3.84 18.56 -8.92
N LEU A 90 -2.79 18.70 -9.72
CA LEU A 90 -1.42 18.77 -9.21
C LEU A 90 -1.27 19.98 -8.27
N GLY A 91 -0.35 19.88 -7.31
CA GLY A 91 -0.12 20.87 -6.26
C GLY A 91 -1.13 20.85 -5.10
N GLN A 92 -2.14 19.97 -5.13
CA GLN A 92 -3.05 19.81 -3.98
C GLN A 92 -2.35 19.06 -2.83
N ASN A 93 -2.23 19.72 -1.68
CA ASN A 93 -1.65 19.17 -0.45
C ASN A 93 -2.63 19.38 0.73
N GLY A 94 -2.70 18.43 1.66
CA GLY A 94 -3.54 18.54 2.88
C GLY A 94 -4.70 17.55 2.95
N LEU A 95 -5.66 17.81 3.83
CA LEU A 95 -6.86 16.98 4.02
C LEU A 95 -7.95 17.30 2.98
N PHE A 96 -8.58 16.26 2.45
CA PHE A 96 -9.64 16.34 1.45
C PHE A 96 -10.71 15.29 1.71
N TYR A 97 -11.90 15.58 1.19
CA TYR A 97 -12.98 14.62 1.10
C TYR A 97 -13.03 13.95 -0.28
N SER A 98 -13.31 12.65 -0.29
CA SER A 98 -13.71 11.93 -1.50
C SER A 98 -15.17 12.26 -1.87
N ASN A 99 -15.59 11.93 -3.09
CA ASN A 99 -16.99 12.12 -3.51
C ASN A 99 -18.00 11.24 -2.76
N ILE A 100 -17.53 10.28 -1.98
CA ILE A 100 -18.34 9.43 -1.10
C ILE A 100 -18.09 9.73 0.38
N GLY A 101 -17.39 10.82 0.67
CA GLY A 101 -17.18 11.32 2.02
C GLY A 101 -16.08 10.59 2.79
N ASP A 102 -15.15 9.91 2.13
CA ASP A 102 -13.95 9.39 2.78
C ASP A 102 -12.97 10.54 3.05
N ILE A 103 -12.18 10.40 4.12
CA ILE A 103 -11.21 11.40 4.54
C ILE A 103 -9.84 10.98 4.02
N LYS A 104 -9.18 11.86 3.27
CA LYS A 104 -7.88 11.57 2.65
C LYS A 104 -6.88 12.68 2.90
N ILE A 105 -5.62 12.33 3.11
CA ILE A 105 -4.51 13.28 2.94
C ILE A 105 -3.94 13.12 1.54
N ARG A 106 -3.83 14.24 0.82
CA ARG A 106 -3.19 14.29 -0.49
C ARG A 106 -1.87 15.03 -0.44
N GLY A 107 -0.98 14.63 -1.36
CA GLY A 107 0.26 15.32 -1.68
C GLY A 107 0.43 15.40 -3.18
N ASN A 108 0.58 16.61 -3.72
CA ASN A 108 0.60 16.89 -5.16
C ASN A 108 -0.59 16.27 -5.93
N GLY A 109 -1.77 16.22 -5.29
CA GLY A 109 -2.99 15.60 -5.80
C GLY A 109 -3.10 14.09 -5.60
N GLN A 110 -2.01 13.37 -5.32
CA GLN A 110 -2.04 11.94 -5.03
C GLN A 110 -2.56 11.67 -3.61
N ASP A 111 -3.44 10.68 -3.46
CA ASP A 111 -3.85 10.16 -2.14
C ASP A 111 -2.65 9.49 -1.46
N LEU A 112 -2.23 10.01 -0.31
CA LEU A 112 -1.12 9.48 0.51
C LEU A 112 -1.64 8.51 1.57
N ALA A 113 -2.74 8.88 2.22
CA ALA A 113 -3.42 8.10 3.24
C ALA A 113 -4.93 8.38 3.18
N GLU A 114 -5.71 7.37 3.55
CA GLU A 114 -7.15 7.43 3.76
C GLU A 114 -7.42 7.03 5.21
N PHE A 115 -8.43 7.59 5.84
CA PHE A 115 -8.72 7.38 7.27
C PHE A 115 -10.16 6.92 7.44
N ASP A 116 -10.37 5.85 8.19
CA ASP A 116 -11.72 5.39 8.50
C ASP A 116 -12.41 6.31 9.49
N LEU A 117 -11.66 6.77 10.49
CA LEU A 117 -12.07 7.76 11.48
C LEU A 117 -10.96 8.78 11.67
N LEU A 118 -11.35 10.04 11.89
CA LEU A 118 -10.46 11.12 12.29
C LEU A 118 -11.19 11.94 13.35
N PHE A 119 -10.54 12.24 14.47
CA PHE A 119 -11.17 12.97 15.57
C PHE A 119 -10.13 13.83 16.30
N LEU A 120 -10.64 14.80 17.05
CA LEU A 120 -9.88 15.72 17.86
C LEU A 120 -10.10 15.38 19.33
N ASP A 121 -9.02 15.32 20.10
CA ASP A 121 -9.10 15.23 21.55
C ASP A 121 -9.44 16.61 22.17
N GLN A 122 -9.61 16.66 23.50
CA GLN A 122 -9.86 17.90 24.24
C GLN A 122 -8.79 19.00 24.05
N ASN A 123 -7.58 18.63 23.62
CA ASN A 123 -6.46 19.53 23.38
C ASN A 123 -6.32 19.92 21.89
N ASN A 124 -7.30 19.57 21.05
CA ASN A 124 -7.27 19.71 19.60
C ASN A 124 -6.12 18.95 18.91
N GLN A 125 -5.62 17.88 19.53
CA GLN A 125 -4.73 16.93 18.88
C GLN A 125 -5.53 15.94 18.04
N ILE A 126 -5.02 15.65 16.86
CA ILE A 126 -5.60 14.69 15.93
C ILE A 126 -5.27 13.28 16.38
N ALA A 127 -6.30 12.46 16.41
CA ALA A 127 -6.21 11.02 16.45
C ALA A 127 -6.96 10.43 15.25
N PHE A 128 -6.62 9.19 14.89
CA PHE A 128 -7.30 8.49 13.81
C PHE A 128 -7.64 7.06 14.23
N GLY A 129 -8.60 6.48 13.52
CA GLY A 129 -8.95 5.08 13.69
C GLY A 129 -9.02 4.34 12.37
N GLU A 130 -8.71 3.05 12.43
CA GLU A 130 -8.88 2.09 11.34
C GLU A 130 -9.86 1.01 11.78
N ILE A 131 -10.65 0.54 10.82
CA ILE A 131 -11.75 -0.39 11.06
C ILE A 131 -11.53 -1.63 10.22
N VAL A 132 -11.46 -2.79 10.87
CA VAL A 132 -11.21 -4.07 10.17
C VAL A 132 -12.36 -5.04 10.39
N THR A 133 -12.79 -5.68 9.30
CA THR A 133 -13.84 -6.71 9.31
C THR A 133 -13.32 -8.11 9.00
N SER A 134 -12.01 -8.23 8.83
CA SER A 134 -11.35 -9.50 8.51
C SER A 134 -9.91 -9.47 9.02
N PRO A 135 -9.27 -10.63 9.19
CA PRO A 135 -7.84 -10.69 9.45
C PRO A 135 -7.08 -10.10 8.26
N THR A 136 -6.64 -8.84 8.41
CA THR A 136 -5.85 -8.05 7.46
C THR A 136 -4.49 -8.68 7.17
N ASP A 137 -3.84 -8.33 6.05
CA ASP A 137 -2.39 -8.52 5.91
C ASP A 137 -1.67 -7.61 6.91
N MET A 138 -1.34 -8.18 8.06
CA MET A 138 -0.95 -7.42 9.24
C MET A 138 0.41 -6.73 9.09
N LYS A 139 1.30 -7.21 8.20
CA LYS A 139 2.60 -6.57 7.99
C LYS A 139 2.45 -5.24 7.24
N ASP A 140 1.68 -5.26 6.16
CA ASP A 140 1.35 -4.05 5.40
C ASP A 140 0.51 -3.10 6.26
N PHE A 141 -0.35 -3.64 7.12
CA PHE A 141 -1.12 -2.87 8.08
C PHE A 141 -0.23 -2.09 9.07
N GLU A 142 0.77 -2.73 9.72
CA GLU A 142 1.69 -2.04 10.64
C GLU A 142 2.44 -0.89 9.94
N ILE A 143 2.92 -1.14 8.72
CA ILE A 143 3.62 -0.13 7.92
C ILE A 143 2.68 1.05 7.60
N GLU A 144 1.43 0.77 7.26
CA GLU A 144 0.42 1.79 6.99
C GLU A 144 0.09 2.63 8.22
N ILE A 145 -0.12 2.03 9.39
CA ILE A 145 -0.38 2.76 10.65
C ILE A 145 0.79 3.67 10.98
N GLN A 146 2.02 3.15 10.92
CA GLN A 146 3.21 3.95 11.21
C GLN A 146 3.40 5.09 10.21
N PHE A 147 3.06 4.88 8.93
CA PHE A 147 3.04 5.94 7.93
C PHE A 147 1.99 7.01 8.26
N LYS A 148 0.76 6.62 8.60
CA LYS A 148 -0.34 7.55 8.97
C LYS A 148 0.04 8.40 10.19
N LYS A 149 0.65 7.79 11.21
CA LYS A 149 1.19 8.49 12.38
C LYS A 149 2.26 9.52 12.00
N ARG A 150 3.27 9.13 11.21
CA ARG A 150 4.31 10.07 10.73
C ARG A 150 3.73 11.21 9.91
N LEU A 151 2.75 10.91 9.05
CA LEU A 151 2.10 11.90 8.19
C LEU A 151 1.32 12.94 9.00
N ILE A 152 0.47 12.51 9.93
CA ILE A 152 -0.27 13.41 10.83
C ILE A 152 0.71 14.17 11.74
N GLY A 153 1.67 13.46 12.35
CA GLY A 153 2.67 14.03 13.24
C GLY A 153 3.46 15.15 12.56
N TYR A 154 3.86 14.95 11.30
CA TYR A 154 4.52 15.98 10.51
C TYR A 154 3.60 17.17 10.20
N ILE A 155 2.43 16.94 9.59
CA ILE A 155 1.55 18.03 9.10
C ILE A 155 1.02 18.90 10.26
N TYR A 156 0.72 18.28 11.39
CA TYR A 156 0.08 18.93 12.55
C TYR A 156 1.02 19.15 13.72
N GLY A 157 2.32 18.88 13.55
CA GLY A 157 3.34 19.13 14.58
C GLY A 157 3.12 18.33 15.86
N GLN A 158 2.56 17.12 15.74
CA GLN A 158 2.31 16.22 16.86
C GLN A 158 3.47 15.24 17.06
N VAL A 159 3.98 15.18 18.29
CA VAL A 159 5.04 14.22 18.67
C VAL A 159 4.51 12.79 18.72
N SER A 160 3.29 12.62 19.25
CA SER A 160 2.54 11.36 19.26
C SER A 160 1.19 11.57 18.59
N VAL A 161 0.76 10.57 17.83
CA VAL A 161 -0.56 10.53 17.18
C VAL A 161 -1.30 9.32 17.74
N PRO A 162 -2.37 9.53 18.52
CA PRO A 162 -3.17 8.44 19.04
C PRO A 162 -3.85 7.66 17.91
N PHE A 163 -3.94 6.34 18.09
CA PHE A 163 -4.49 5.42 17.10
C PHE A 163 -5.49 4.44 17.73
N ILE A 164 -6.61 4.23 17.04
CA ILE A 164 -7.67 3.32 17.49
C ILE A 164 -7.90 2.27 16.41
N LEU A 165 -7.75 1.00 16.75
CA LEU A 165 -8.19 -0.10 15.91
C LEU A 165 -9.55 -0.58 16.41
N VAL A 166 -10.57 -0.55 15.54
CA VAL A 166 -11.86 -1.19 15.82
C VAL A 166 -12.01 -2.42 14.93
N SER A 167 -12.39 -3.55 15.52
CA SER A 167 -12.45 -4.82 14.80
C SER A 167 -13.71 -5.61 15.10
N SER A 168 -14.35 -6.14 14.07
CA SER A 168 -15.49 -7.09 14.21
C SER A 168 -15.04 -8.54 14.37
N VAL A 169 -13.73 -8.79 14.32
CA VAL A 169 -13.10 -10.10 14.56
C VAL A 169 -12.05 -9.96 15.66
N ASP A 170 -11.82 -11.02 16.45
CA ASP A 170 -10.78 -10.96 17.47
C ASP A 170 -9.38 -10.98 16.83
N VAL A 171 -8.70 -9.84 16.89
CA VAL A 171 -7.31 -9.65 16.43
C VAL A 171 -6.36 -9.36 17.59
N SER A 172 -6.87 -9.33 18.82
CA SER A 172 -6.13 -8.91 20.02
C SER A 172 -4.88 -9.77 20.28
N ASN A 173 -4.94 -11.05 19.90
CA ASN A 173 -3.85 -11.98 20.09
C ASN A 173 -2.77 -11.94 19.00
N HIS A 174 -3.01 -11.23 17.90
CA HIS A 174 -2.07 -11.16 16.80
C HIS A 174 -0.78 -10.43 17.21
N PRO A 175 0.44 -10.96 16.92
CA PRO A 175 1.70 -10.37 17.37
C PRO A 175 1.90 -8.91 16.99
N ILE A 176 1.43 -8.53 15.80
CA ILE A 176 1.51 -7.14 15.30
C ILE A 176 0.61 -6.21 16.11
N ILE A 177 -0.61 -6.65 16.40
CA ILE A 177 -1.56 -5.89 17.20
C ILE A 177 -1.03 -5.73 18.62
N LYS A 178 -0.47 -6.80 19.21
CA LYS A 178 0.23 -6.73 20.50
C LYS A 178 1.39 -5.73 20.50
N ARG A 179 2.14 -5.59 19.40
CA ARG A 179 3.19 -4.57 19.27
C ARG A 179 2.61 -3.17 19.19
N LEU A 180 1.59 -2.95 18.36
CA LEU A 180 0.92 -1.65 18.26
C LEU A 180 0.35 -1.21 19.61
N CYS A 181 -0.22 -2.12 20.40
CA CYS A 181 -0.74 -1.83 21.75
C CYS A 181 0.34 -1.56 22.80
N LYS A 182 1.63 -1.78 22.52
CA LYS A 182 2.70 -1.35 23.45
C LYS A 182 2.89 0.15 23.44
N GLU A 183 2.48 0.83 22.37
CA GLU A 183 2.46 2.29 22.34
C GLU A 183 1.30 2.78 23.23
N PRO A 184 1.54 3.67 24.20
CA PRO A 184 0.56 4.04 25.22
C PRO A 184 -0.60 4.88 24.67
N ASP A 185 -0.53 5.35 23.43
CA ASP A 185 -1.57 6.15 22.79
C ASP A 185 -2.35 5.32 21.74
N ASN A 186 -2.21 3.99 21.78
CA ASN A 186 -2.93 3.06 20.92
C ASN A 186 -3.91 2.22 21.71
N VAL A 187 -5.08 1.93 21.13
CA VAL A 187 -6.05 0.98 21.67
C VAL A 187 -6.62 0.10 20.57
N VAL A 188 -6.98 -1.12 20.95
CA VAL A 188 -7.74 -2.06 20.13
C VAL A 188 -9.07 -2.31 20.81
N ILE A 189 -10.14 -2.18 20.04
CA ILE A 189 -11.51 -2.35 20.47
C ILE A 189 -12.11 -3.46 19.61
N CYS A 190 -12.44 -4.58 20.24
CA CYS A 190 -13.18 -5.65 19.58
C CYS A 190 -14.67 -5.47 19.86
N THR A 191 -15.48 -5.45 18.81
CA THR A 191 -16.95 -5.38 18.90
C THR A 191 -17.58 -6.73 18.55
N ASP A 192 -18.90 -6.79 18.63
CA ASP A 192 -19.66 -7.88 18.00
C ASP A 192 -19.32 -8.02 16.51
N SER A 193 -19.47 -9.23 15.99
CA SER A 193 -19.24 -9.52 14.58
C SER A 193 -20.24 -8.80 13.68
N CYS A 194 -19.88 -8.61 12.40
CA CYS A 194 -20.77 -8.01 11.42
C CYS A 194 -22.07 -8.84 11.26
N GLU A 195 -21.99 -10.17 11.35
CA GLU A 195 -23.14 -11.07 11.33
C GLU A 195 -24.08 -10.82 12.51
N SER A 196 -23.53 -10.70 13.72
CA SER A 196 -24.31 -10.42 14.93
C SER A 196 -24.99 -9.06 14.84
N ILE A 197 -24.27 -8.01 14.44
CA ILE A 197 -24.84 -6.66 14.29
C ILE A 197 -25.92 -6.63 13.19
N LYS A 198 -25.75 -7.38 12.09
CA LYS A 198 -26.75 -7.46 11.01
C LYS A 198 -28.10 -8.02 11.46
N THR A 199 -28.16 -8.78 12.56
CA THR A 199 -29.44 -9.27 13.11
C THR A 199 -30.35 -8.11 13.55
N LEU A 200 -29.80 -6.93 13.83
CA LEU A 200 -30.54 -5.74 14.25
C LEU A 200 -31.34 -5.07 13.12
N PHE A 201 -31.17 -5.50 11.86
CA PHE A 201 -31.96 -5.01 10.72
C PHE A 201 -33.41 -5.50 10.70
N ASP A 202 -33.74 -6.46 11.58
CA ASP A 202 -34.97 -7.23 11.42
C ASP A 202 -36.22 -6.33 11.38
N LYS A 203 -36.97 -6.45 10.26
CA LYS A 203 -38.21 -5.74 9.88
C LYS A 203 -38.10 -4.38 9.17
N ARG A 204 -36.93 -3.89 8.72
CA ARG A 204 -36.84 -2.60 7.98
C ARG A 204 -36.18 -2.70 6.59
N PRO A 205 -36.77 -2.12 5.53
CA PRO A 205 -36.19 -2.15 4.20
C PRO A 205 -34.98 -1.19 4.10
N VAL A 206 -33.77 -1.74 4.01
CA VAL A 206 -32.51 -0.99 3.86
C VAL A 206 -32.46 -0.13 2.59
N GLY A 207 -33.19 -0.52 1.54
CA GLY A 207 -33.12 0.12 0.22
C GLY A 207 -33.76 1.51 0.08
N LYS A 208 -34.59 1.96 1.04
CA LYS A 208 -35.43 3.17 0.94
C LYS A 208 -35.20 4.19 2.07
N GLN A 209 -33.95 4.38 2.45
CA GLN A 209 -33.56 5.44 3.39
C GLN A 209 -33.65 6.83 2.74
N ALA A 210 -34.25 7.78 3.46
CA ALA A 210 -34.25 9.18 3.07
C ALA A 210 -32.82 9.75 3.16
N PRO A 211 -32.49 10.81 2.40
CA PRO A 211 -31.23 11.52 2.57
C PRO A 211 -31.07 12.00 4.02
N ARG A 212 -29.85 11.92 4.57
CA ARG A 212 -29.54 12.45 5.91
C ARG A 212 -29.86 13.94 5.94
N LYS A 213 -30.62 14.39 6.93
CA LYS A 213 -30.67 15.82 7.26
C LYS A 213 -29.30 16.25 7.77
N ALA A 214 -28.96 17.53 7.63
CA ALA A 214 -27.71 18.04 8.17
C ALA A 214 -27.56 17.61 9.64
N PRO A 215 -26.43 16.99 10.02
CA PRO A 215 -26.31 16.39 11.32
C PRO A 215 -26.35 17.47 12.41
N ALA A 216 -27.08 17.21 13.49
CA ALA A 216 -27.32 18.16 14.57
C ALA A 216 -26.18 18.20 15.61
N SER A 217 -25.27 17.21 15.60
CA SER A 217 -24.24 17.08 16.63
C SER A 217 -23.22 18.22 16.56
N THR A 218 -22.99 18.87 17.71
CA THR A 218 -21.97 19.92 17.88
C THR A 218 -20.55 19.36 17.83
N LYS A 219 -20.39 18.04 17.92
CA LYS A 219 -19.10 17.34 17.85
C LYS A 219 -18.61 17.13 16.42
N LEU A 220 -19.39 17.46 15.39
CA LEU A 220 -18.99 17.24 14.00
C LEU A 220 -18.21 18.41 13.40
N PHE A 221 -16.97 18.15 12.97
CA PHE A 221 -16.15 19.13 12.26
C PHE A 221 -15.80 18.67 10.84
N ARG A 222 -15.31 19.59 10.02
CA ARG A 222 -14.82 19.27 8.68
C ARG A 222 -13.31 19.02 8.69
N ALA A 223 -12.88 17.86 8.21
CA ALA A 223 -11.47 17.49 8.17
C ALA A 223 -10.61 18.48 7.37
N ASP A 224 -11.14 19.03 6.27
CA ASP A 224 -10.44 19.98 5.41
C ASP A 224 -10.27 21.38 6.03
N GLN A 225 -10.82 21.61 7.23
CA GLN A 225 -10.70 22.87 7.97
C GLN A 225 -9.75 22.78 9.17
N ILE A 226 -9.19 21.60 9.47
CA ILE A 226 -8.22 21.47 10.56
C ILE A 226 -6.98 22.32 10.20
N PRO A 227 -6.58 23.29 11.03
CA PRO A 227 -5.42 24.12 10.74
C PRO A 227 -4.14 23.28 10.67
N VAL A 228 -3.47 23.32 9.52
CA VAL A 228 -2.16 22.70 9.37
C VAL A 228 -1.12 23.50 10.15
N LYS A 229 -0.28 22.83 10.93
CA LYS A 229 0.86 23.48 11.63
C LYS A 229 2.07 23.60 10.73
N ARG A 230 2.25 22.64 9.81
CA ARG A 230 3.30 22.61 8.81
C ARG A 230 2.68 22.47 7.42
N PRO A 231 2.32 23.58 6.75
CA PRO A 231 2.06 23.55 5.32
C PRO A 231 3.22 22.88 4.60
N PHE A 232 2.93 22.03 3.62
CA PHE A 232 3.95 21.26 2.93
C PHE A 232 3.72 21.25 1.43
N ASP A 233 4.80 21.32 0.67
CA ASP A 233 4.80 21.01 -0.75
C ASP A 233 5.30 19.58 -0.93
N TYR A 234 4.36 18.65 -1.16
CA TYR A 234 4.71 17.26 -1.37
C TYR A 234 5.56 17.04 -2.61
N LYS A 235 5.40 17.85 -3.66
CA LYS A 235 6.19 17.71 -4.89
C LYS A 235 7.65 18.06 -4.60
N MET A 236 7.90 19.13 -3.85
CA MET A 236 9.24 19.51 -3.42
C MET A 236 9.89 18.40 -2.59
N LEU A 237 9.20 17.90 -1.56
CA LEU A 237 9.69 16.80 -0.71
C LEU A 237 9.94 15.52 -1.51
N HIS A 238 9.07 15.20 -2.46
CA HIS A 238 9.26 14.08 -3.39
C HIS A 238 10.52 14.27 -4.23
N ASP A 239 10.72 15.46 -4.81
CA ASP A 239 11.86 15.72 -5.69
C ASP A 239 13.19 15.70 -4.94
N GLU A 240 13.24 16.22 -3.71
CA GLU A 240 14.40 16.12 -2.82
C GLU A 240 14.69 14.66 -2.45
N ARG A 241 13.68 13.90 -2.03
CA ARG A 241 13.81 12.47 -1.75
C ARG A 241 14.30 11.71 -2.98
N ARG A 242 13.77 12.03 -4.17
CA ARG A 242 14.19 11.45 -5.44
C ARG A 242 15.68 11.69 -5.70
N GLN A 243 16.16 12.92 -5.52
CA GLN A 243 17.58 13.23 -5.73
C GLN A 243 18.47 12.47 -4.75
N ARG A 244 18.07 12.38 -3.48
CA ARG A 244 18.82 11.61 -2.48
C ARG A 244 18.90 10.12 -2.85
N VAL A 245 17.78 9.53 -3.26
CA VAL A 245 17.76 8.12 -3.69
C VAL A 245 18.64 7.91 -4.93
N LEU A 246 18.62 8.84 -5.90
CA LEU A 246 19.48 8.77 -7.07
C LEU A 246 20.97 8.84 -6.69
N GLU A 247 21.34 9.65 -5.71
CA GLU A 247 22.71 9.72 -5.21
C GLU A 247 23.16 8.42 -4.53
N LEU A 248 22.28 7.81 -3.74
CA LEU A 248 22.52 6.49 -3.13
C LEU A 248 22.68 5.39 -4.20
N VAL A 249 21.89 5.43 -5.27
CA VAL A 249 22.04 4.51 -6.41
C VAL A 249 23.41 4.67 -7.07
N ARG A 250 23.83 5.91 -7.35
CA ARG A 250 25.12 6.22 -8.00
C ARG A 250 26.33 5.83 -7.16
N THR A 251 26.22 5.98 -5.85
CA THR A 251 27.28 5.61 -4.89
C THR A 251 27.24 4.14 -4.48
N HIS A 252 26.29 3.37 -5.03
CA HIS A 252 26.08 1.96 -4.70
C HIS A 252 25.94 1.72 -3.19
N ALA A 253 25.21 2.62 -2.53
CA ALA A 253 24.97 2.57 -1.11
C ALA A 253 24.23 1.27 -0.71
N PRO A 254 24.46 0.76 0.50
CA PRO A 254 23.79 -0.44 1.00
C PRO A 254 22.28 -0.21 1.12
N ARG A 255 21.48 -1.29 1.08
CA ARG A 255 20.01 -1.24 0.99
C ARG A 255 19.38 -0.50 2.19
N GLU A 256 20.02 -0.56 3.35
CA GLU A 256 19.59 0.09 4.58
C GLU A 256 19.67 1.63 4.49
N ALA A 257 20.56 2.16 3.64
CA ALA A 257 20.74 3.60 3.48
C ALA A 257 19.53 4.29 2.82
N TYR A 258 18.73 3.56 2.03
CA TYR A 258 17.57 4.11 1.32
C TYR A 258 16.38 4.43 2.24
N THR A 259 16.31 3.80 3.41
CA THR A 259 15.21 3.95 4.38
C THR A 259 15.69 4.48 5.73
N ALA A 260 16.99 4.71 5.89
CA ALA A 260 17.56 5.33 7.07
C ALA A 260 16.89 6.70 7.36
N PRO A 261 16.64 7.03 8.64
CA PRO A 261 16.19 8.36 9.02
C PRO A 261 17.15 9.45 8.52
N ASP A 262 16.59 10.54 8.03
CA ASP A 262 17.33 11.71 7.56
C ASP A 262 16.58 13.01 7.88
N ASP A 263 17.11 14.13 7.39
CA ASP A 263 16.55 15.47 7.52
C ASP A 263 15.23 15.66 6.76
N LEU A 264 14.90 14.76 5.82
CA LEU A 264 13.64 14.80 5.10
C LEU A 264 12.56 14.00 5.84
N PRO A 265 11.35 14.54 6.00
CA PRO A 265 10.25 13.79 6.59
C PRO A 265 9.95 12.53 5.78
N GLN A 266 9.83 11.38 6.45
CA GLN A 266 9.51 10.09 5.84
C GLN A 266 8.02 9.94 5.50
N ILE A 267 7.49 10.93 4.76
CA ILE A 267 6.11 11.00 4.29
C ILE A 267 5.97 10.73 2.78
N VAL A 268 7.08 10.52 2.08
CA VAL A 268 7.10 10.13 0.65
C VAL A 268 6.97 8.60 0.54
N LYS A 269 5.84 8.10 0.03
CA LYS A 269 5.59 6.65 -0.15
C LYS A 269 6.14 6.07 -1.44
N LYS A 270 6.47 6.93 -2.40
CA LYS A 270 6.80 6.53 -3.76
C LYS A 270 7.70 7.57 -4.38
N VAL A 271 8.78 7.13 -4.99
CA VAL A 271 9.67 7.98 -5.78
C VAL A 271 9.45 7.69 -7.25
N LEU A 272 9.03 8.69 -8.01
CA LEU A 272 8.91 8.66 -9.46
C LEU A 272 10.21 9.21 -10.06
N PHE A 273 11.12 8.33 -10.50
CA PHE A 273 12.43 8.74 -10.99
C PHE A 273 12.34 9.55 -12.29
N GLY A 274 11.43 9.16 -13.18
CA GLY A 274 11.21 9.87 -14.44
C GLY A 274 10.70 8.95 -15.55
N GLY A 275 10.40 9.56 -16.70
CA GLY A 275 10.10 8.82 -17.90
C GLY A 275 11.38 8.27 -18.52
N LEU A 276 11.37 7.04 -19.01
CA LEU A 276 12.47 6.47 -19.78
C LEU A 276 12.45 7.03 -21.20
N TYR A 277 13.62 7.39 -21.74
CA TYR A 277 13.74 7.55 -23.19
C TYR A 277 13.41 6.23 -23.90
N PRO A 278 12.91 6.25 -25.15
CA PRO A 278 12.56 5.01 -25.86
C PRO A 278 13.73 4.02 -25.99
N SER A 279 14.97 4.49 -26.10
CA SER A 279 16.17 3.65 -26.06
C SER A 279 16.38 3.00 -24.69
N ALA A 280 16.22 3.78 -23.62
CA ALA A 280 16.33 3.30 -22.24
C ALA A 280 15.26 2.26 -21.89
N ALA A 281 14.00 2.49 -22.30
CA ALA A 281 12.92 1.53 -22.08
C ALA A 281 13.20 0.18 -22.78
N ARG A 282 13.73 0.21 -24.01
CA ARG A 282 14.12 -1.01 -24.74
C ARG A 282 15.30 -1.72 -24.08
N ALA A 283 16.32 -0.98 -23.65
CA ALA A 283 17.48 -1.54 -22.96
C ALA A 283 17.06 -2.21 -21.64
N LEU A 284 16.26 -1.50 -20.83
CA LEU A 284 15.76 -2.02 -19.57
C LEU A 284 14.91 -3.28 -19.78
N CYS A 285 14.01 -3.30 -20.78
CA CYS A 285 13.21 -4.48 -21.10
C CYS A 285 14.06 -5.70 -21.48
N LYS A 286 15.19 -5.51 -22.18
CA LYS A 286 16.10 -6.61 -22.52
C LYS A 286 16.76 -7.19 -21.27
N SER A 287 17.19 -6.32 -20.36
CA SER A 287 17.84 -6.73 -19.10
C SER A 287 16.85 -7.21 -18.05
N TYR A 288 15.59 -6.78 -18.10
CA TYR A 288 14.53 -7.11 -17.15
C TYR A 288 13.23 -7.37 -17.93
N PRO A 289 13.01 -8.61 -18.38
CA PRO A 289 11.88 -8.97 -19.24
C PRO A 289 10.52 -8.57 -18.66
N LEU A 290 9.59 -8.15 -19.53
CA LEU A 290 8.25 -7.72 -19.13
C LEU A 290 7.22 -8.79 -19.49
N SER A 291 6.39 -9.20 -18.54
CA SER A 291 5.33 -10.19 -18.75
C SER A 291 3.93 -9.64 -18.45
N ILE A 292 2.98 -9.88 -19.35
CA ILE A 292 1.56 -9.50 -19.20
C ILE A 292 0.71 -10.75 -19.36
N LYS A 293 -0.08 -11.08 -18.32
CA LYS A 293 -0.91 -12.31 -18.29
C LYS A 293 -0.09 -13.57 -18.62
N GLY A 294 1.12 -13.66 -18.06
CA GLY A 294 2.03 -14.80 -18.25
C GLY A 294 2.73 -14.86 -19.62
N LYS A 295 2.49 -13.90 -20.51
CA LYS A 295 3.20 -13.82 -21.80
C LYS A 295 4.28 -12.76 -21.74
N GLU A 296 5.51 -13.17 -22.01
CA GLU A 296 6.63 -12.25 -22.17
C GLU A 296 6.41 -11.36 -23.39
N MET A 297 6.75 -10.09 -23.22
CA MET A 297 6.62 -9.06 -24.25
C MET A 297 7.90 -8.98 -25.07
N ILE A 298 7.77 -8.91 -26.38
CA ILE A 298 8.90 -8.63 -27.26
C ILE A 298 9.29 -7.16 -27.09
N CYS A 299 10.50 -6.90 -26.59
CA CYS A 299 10.96 -5.55 -26.27
C CYS A 299 11.00 -4.58 -27.48
N SER A 300 11.09 -5.08 -28.71
CA SER A 300 10.99 -4.25 -29.93
C SER A 300 9.60 -3.65 -30.13
N GLU A 301 8.55 -4.28 -29.59
CA GLU A 301 7.15 -3.82 -29.72
C GLU A 301 6.79 -2.71 -28.72
N LEU A 302 7.65 -2.45 -27.73
CA LEU A 302 7.36 -1.57 -26.61
C LEU A 302 6.99 -0.15 -27.07
N ALA A 303 7.75 0.41 -28.02
CA ALA A 303 7.50 1.76 -28.56
C ALA A 303 6.17 1.85 -29.34
N GLY A 304 5.76 0.75 -29.99
CA GLY A 304 4.51 0.66 -30.74
C GLY A 304 3.28 0.48 -29.85
N LYS A 305 3.42 -0.17 -28.69
CA LYS A 305 2.30 -0.42 -27.76
C LYS A 305 2.14 0.67 -26.68
N TYR A 306 3.25 1.28 -26.27
CA TYR A 306 3.27 2.21 -25.15
C TYR A 306 3.82 3.58 -25.55
N ALA A 307 3.15 4.63 -25.06
CA ALA A 307 3.53 6.02 -25.30
C ALA A 307 4.61 6.52 -24.34
N LYS A 308 4.67 5.92 -23.13
CA LYS A 308 5.54 6.34 -22.04
C LYS A 308 5.82 5.16 -21.11
N VAL A 309 7.04 5.08 -20.59
CA VAL A 309 7.40 4.19 -19.49
C VAL A 309 7.95 5.06 -18.37
N VAL A 310 7.38 4.94 -17.16
CA VAL A 310 7.87 5.64 -15.96
C VAL A 310 8.45 4.62 -15.00
N LEU A 311 9.67 4.88 -14.53
CA LEU A 311 10.34 4.06 -13.50
C LEU A 311 10.12 4.71 -12.13
N ALA A 312 9.76 3.89 -11.16
CA ALA A 312 9.43 4.31 -9.80
C ALA A 312 9.85 3.26 -8.76
N VAL A 313 9.79 3.63 -7.48
CA VAL A 313 9.99 2.71 -6.35
C VAL A 313 9.05 2.98 -5.16
N ASP A 314 8.47 1.89 -4.65
CA ASP A 314 7.94 1.60 -3.31
C ASP A 314 8.79 2.12 -2.15
N LEU A 315 8.33 3.06 -1.31
CA LEU A 315 8.96 3.32 0.00
C LEU A 315 7.98 2.99 1.14
N PRO A 316 8.43 2.30 2.21
CA PRO A 316 9.81 1.90 2.52
C PRO A 316 10.25 0.53 1.97
N GLU A 317 9.40 -0.19 1.23
CA GLU A 317 9.64 -1.58 0.82
C GLU A 317 10.76 -1.72 -0.22
N LEU A 318 11.16 -0.61 -0.84
CA LEU A 318 12.13 -0.54 -1.94
C LEU A 318 11.72 -1.45 -3.10
N ALA A 319 10.41 -1.44 -3.41
CA ALA A 319 9.78 -2.26 -4.45
C ALA A 319 9.74 -1.49 -5.79
N PRO A 320 10.56 -1.84 -6.78
CA PRO A 320 10.62 -1.09 -8.04
C PRO A 320 9.38 -1.34 -8.90
N ILE A 321 8.92 -0.33 -9.62
CA ILE A 321 7.69 -0.36 -10.42
C ILE A 321 7.94 0.27 -11.78
N LEU A 322 7.36 -0.33 -12.81
CA LEU A 322 7.20 0.31 -14.12
C LEU A 322 5.73 0.66 -14.37
N TYR A 323 5.48 1.89 -14.81
CA TYR A 323 4.18 2.30 -15.34
C TYR A 323 4.25 2.43 -16.86
N LEU A 324 3.47 1.62 -17.58
CA LEU A 324 3.43 1.61 -19.05
C LEU A 324 2.16 2.32 -19.54
N ARG A 325 2.30 3.51 -20.13
CA ARG A 325 1.18 4.26 -20.72
C ARG A 325 0.76 3.61 -22.03
N THR A 326 -0.42 3.00 -22.08
CA THR A 326 -0.89 2.35 -23.33
C THR A 326 -1.23 3.40 -24.41
N ARG A 327 -0.95 3.11 -25.68
CA ARG A 327 -1.35 4.01 -26.78
C ARG A 327 -2.84 3.89 -27.12
N GLN A 328 -3.42 2.71 -26.94
CA GLN A 328 -4.80 2.41 -27.34
C GLN A 328 -5.86 2.90 -26.35
N ARG A 329 -5.51 3.01 -25.07
CA ARG A 329 -6.44 3.38 -23.99
C ARG A 329 -5.82 4.48 -23.15
N ARG A 330 -6.61 5.23 -22.40
CA ARG A 330 -6.11 6.25 -21.47
C ARG A 330 -5.81 5.63 -20.10
N GLU A 331 -4.83 4.74 -20.05
CA GLU A 331 -4.47 3.98 -18.84
C GLU A 331 -2.96 3.75 -18.75
N TYR A 332 -2.51 3.42 -17.54
CA TYR A 332 -1.18 2.88 -17.27
C TYR A 332 -1.28 1.46 -16.75
N LEU A 333 -0.42 0.57 -17.24
CA LEU A 333 -0.22 -0.74 -16.64
C LEU A 333 0.85 -0.61 -15.56
N LYS A 334 0.54 -1.02 -14.32
CA LYS A 334 1.51 -1.14 -13.24
C LYS A 334 2.16 -2.52 -13.34
N MET A 335 3.47 -2.52 -13.51
CA MET A 335 4.32 -3.70 -13.52
C MET A 335 5.15 -3.74 -12.25
N ILE A 336 5.22 -4.90 -11.60
CA ILE A 336 6.00 -5.15 -10.38
C ILE A 336 7.01 -6.27 -10.63
N PRO A 337 8.04 -6.43 -9.81
CA PRO A 337 9.02 -7.49 -10.01
C PRO A 337 8.36 -8.85 -9.88
N ASP A 338 8.80 -9.80 -10.69
CA ASP A 338 8.49 -11.20 -10.51
C ASP A 338 9.64 -11.96 -9.85
N LYS A 339 9.41 -13.24 -9.56
CA LYS A 339 10.43 -14.10 -8.93
C LYS A 339 11.60 -14.45 -9.88
N THR A 340 11.49 -14.13 -11.17
CA THR A 340 12.48 -14.45 -12.20
C THR A 340 13.46 -13.32 -12.48
N GLY A 341 13.30 -12.18 -11.78
CA GLY A 341 14.12 -10.99 -12.01
C GLY A 341 13.61 -10.11 -13.16
N GLY A 342 12.40 -10.35 -13.67
CA GLY A 342 11.71 -9.48 -14.62
C GLY A 342 10.61 -8.66 -13.95
N PHE A 343 9.71 -8.09 -14.76
CA PHE A 343 8.50 -7.43 -14.29
C PHE A 343 7.25 -8.13 -14.82
N ARG A 344 6.25 -8.32 -13.94
CA ARG A 344 4.92 -8.82 -14.29
C ARG A 344 3.85 -7.76 -14.09
N PHE A 345 2.80 -7.84 -14.91
CA PHE A 345 1.59 -7.04 -14.72
C PHE A 345 0.95 -7.32 -13.36
N GLU A 346 0.61 -6.26 -12.63
CA GLU A 346 -0.15 -6.32 -11.39
C GLU A 346 -1.55 -5.76 -11.58
N SER A 347 -1.66 -4.50 -12.04
CA SER A 347 -2.92 -3.76 -11.99
C SER A 347 -2.93 -2.58 -12.97
N ILE A 348 -4.10 -1.98 -13.19
CA ILE A 348 -4.29 -0.83 -14.09
C ILE A 348 -4.43 0.45 -13.26
N ARG A 349 -3.91 1.57 -13.76
CA ARG A 349 -4.17 2.93 -13.25
C ARG A 349 -4.95 3.70 -14.31
N THR A 350 -6.13 4.20 -13.94
CA THR A 350 -7.08 4.87 -14.84
C THR A 350 -7.27 6.34 -14.45
N PRO A 351 -7.91 7.16 -15.30
CA PRO A 351 -8.16 8.57 -14.99
C PRO A 351 -9.04 8.80 -13.76
N HIS A 352 -9.78 7.79 -13.30
CA HIS A 352 -10.52 7.85 -12.04
C HIS A 352 -9.60 7.98 -10.82
N MET A 353 -8.34 7.53 -10.93
CA MET A 353 -7.29 7.74 -9.93
C MET A 353 -6.62 9.10 -10.15
N ALA A 354 -7.44 10.15 -10.22
CA ALA A 354 -7.13 11.39 -10.91
C ALA A 354 -5.78 12.00 -10.54
N GLY A 355 -5.46 12.15 -9.26
CA GLY A 355 -4.22 12.80 -8.83
C GLY A 355 -2.95 12.09 -9.25
N PHE A 356 -2.84 10.80 -8.91
CA PHE A 356 -1.68 10.01 -9.30
C PHE A 356 -1.59 9.83 -10.82
N PHE A 357 -2.73 9.65 -11.49
CA PHE A 357 -2.79 9.57 -12.95
C PHE A 357 -2.28 10.87 -13.61
N LEU A 358 -2.73 12.03 -13.14
CA LEU A 358 -2.25 13.34 -13.62
C LEU A 358 -0.75 13.51 -13.41
N TRP A 359 -0.21 13.02 -12.28
CA TRP A 359 1.22 13.09 -12.03
C TRP A 359 2.01 12.24 -13.04
N LEU A 360 1.60 11.00 -13.30
CA LEU A 360 2.21 10.17 -14.34
C LEU A 360 2.13 10.82 -15.74
N GLU A 361 1.01 11.45 -16.07
CA GLU A 361 0.86 12.19 -17.34
C GLU A 361 1.83 13.37 -17.44
N SER A 362 2.12 14.06 -16.34
CA SER A 362 3.03 15.21 -16.31
C SER A 362 4.51 14.86 -16.48
N ILE A 363 4.90 13.60 -16.21
CA ILE A 363 6.30 13.18 -16.25
C ILE A 363 6.83 13.13 -17.69
N GLN A 364 7.95 13.81 -17.94
CA GLN A 364 8.65 13.77 -19.22
C GLN A 364 9.76 12.70 -19.25
N PRO A 365 10.13 12.19 -20.45
CA PRO A 365 11.32 11.38 -20.62
C PRO A 365 12.57 12.13 -20.17
N THR A 366 13.24 11.59 -19.16
CA THR A 366 14.42 12.18 -18.48
C THR A 366 15.47 11.15 -18.11
N LEU A 367 15.17 9.85 -18.20
CA LEU A 367 16.06 8.76 -17.80
C LEU A 367 16.67 8.05 -19.01
N GLY A 368 18.01 8.07 -19.08
CA GLY A 368 18.82 7.30 -20.02
C GLY A 368 18.98 5.83 -19.61
N ALA A 369 19.52 5.02 -20.53
CA ALA A 369 19.64 3.57 -20.34
C ALA A 369 20.53 3.18 -19.15
N GLN A 370 21.66 3.89 -18.98
CA GLN A 370 22.61 3.64 -17.89
C GLN A 370 21.94 3.82 -16.52
N LEU A 371 21.42 5.02 -16.23
CA LEU A 371 20.80 5.32 -14.94
C LEU A 371 19.56 4.43 -14.68
N ALA A 372 18.77 4.13 -15.70
CA ALA A 372 17.65 3.20 -15.55
C ALA A 372 18.12 1.79 -15.16
N GLY A 373 19.24 1.33 -15.72
CA GLY A 373 19.91 0.09 -15.35
C GLY A 373 20.43 0.10 -13.91
N GLU A 374 21.14 1.16 -13.52
CA GLU A 374 21.65 1.33 -12.15
C GLU A 374 20.52 1.30 -11.10
N ILE A 375 19.41 1.99 -11.37
CA ILE A 375 18.21 1.96 -10.51
C ILE A 375 17.63 0.55 -10.43
N ALA A 376 17.48 -0.14 -11.57
CA ALA A 376 16.93 -1.49 -11.59
C ALA A 376 17.84 -2.48 -10.84
N GLU A 377 19.16 -2.37 -11.02
CA GLU A 377 20.15 -3.18 -10.32
C GLU A 377 20.10 -2.96 -8.81
N ALA A 378 19.99 -1.70 -8.35
CA ALA A 378 19.90 -1.37 -6.93
C ALA A 378 18.69 -2.01 -6.22
N PHE A 379 17.55 -2.15 -6.93
CA PHE A 379 16.29 -2.58 -6.31
C PHE A 379 15.85 -4.01 -6.64
N ILE A 380 16.27 -4.55 -7.79
CA ILE A 380 15.95 -5.91 -8.26
C ILE A 380 17.17 -6.84 -8.09
N GLY A 381 18.38 -6.29 -8.22
CA GLY A 381 19.64 -7.03 -8.33
C GLY A 381 20.13 -7.15 -9.77
N GLN A 382 21.35 -7.67 -9.92
CA GLN A 382 21.92 -7.98 -11.24
C GLN A 382 21.13 -9.11 -11.88
N ASN A 383 20.55 -8.85 -13.05
CA ASN A 383 20.04 -9.95 -13.87
C ASN A 383 21.25 -10.67 -14.50
N ARG A 384 21.64 -11.79 -13.90
CA ARG A 384 22.65 -12.68 -14.48
C ARG A 384 22.05 -13.37 -15.69
N GLU A 385 22.02 -12.69 -16.84
CA GLU A 385 22.06 -13.45 -18.09
C GLU A 385 23.32 -14.33 -18.06
N LYS A 386 23.10 -15.63 -18.22
CA LYS A 386 24.12 -16.66 -18.31
C LYS A 386 25.25 -16.20 -19.24
N THR A 387 26.36 -15.81 -18.66
CA THR A 387 27.66 -15.84 -19.32
C THR A 387 28.09 -17.31 -19.47
N LEU A 388 27.36 -18.08 -20.28
CA LEU A 388 27.84 -19.28 -20.94
C LEU A 388 28.05 -18.95 -22.42
N VAL A 389 28.86 -17.92 -22.65
CA VAL A 389 29.72 -17.87 -23.84
C VAL A 389 31.12 -18.24 -23.35
N LYS A 390 31.32 -19.52 -23.04
CA LYS A 390 32.65 -20.13 -23.11
C LYS A 390 32.70 -20.92 -24.41
N SER A 391 33.24 -20.25 -25.43
CA SER A 391 34.16 -20.82 -26.43
C SER A 391 33.83 -22.23 -26.92
N GLY A 392 32.97 -22.32 -27.93
CA GLY A 392 32.74 -23.52 -28.74
C GLY A 392 32.95 -23.24 -30.22
N VAL A 393 33.98 -22.47 -30.60
CA VAL A 393 34.42 -22.39 -32.00
C VAL A 393 35.16 -23.69 -32.31
N LYS A 394 34.47 -24.63 -32.96
CA LYS A 394 35.12 -25.77 -33.63
C LYS A 394 35.72 -25.27 -34.94
N SER A 395 37.03 -25.07 -34.96
CA SER A 395 37.82 -25.05 -36.19
C SER A 395 38.06 -26.51 -36.66
N PRO A 396 38.04 -26.79 -37.98
CA PRO A 396 38.23 -28.15 -38.48
C PRO A 396 39.73 -28.50 -38.48
N GLY A 397 40.11 -29.49 -37.67
CA GLY A 397 41.47 -29.97 -37.51
C GLY A 397 41.90 -30.89 -38.65
N ARG A 398 43.02 -30.51 -39.26
CA ARG A 398 43.77 -31.14 -40.34
C ARG A 398 44.30 -32.53 -39.91
N SER A 399 44.10 -33.52 -40.78
CA SER A 399 44.74 -34.84 -40.75
C SER A 399 46.26 -34.73 -40.72
N GLN A 400 46.92 -35.38 -39.76
CA GLN A 400 48.28 -35.93 -39.92
C GLN A 400 48.47 -37.18 -39.05
N ALA A 401 48.97 -38.22 -39.69
CA ALA A 401 49.20 -39.56 -39.19
C ALA A 401 50.38 -39.67 -38.21
N LYS A 402 50.29 -40.60 -37.25
CA LYS A 402 51.45 -41.30 -36.68
C LYS A 402 51.08 -42.74 -36.31
N ALA A 403 51.87 -43.68 -36.83
CA ALA A 403 51.94 -45.07 -36.38
C ALA A 403 53.08 -45.20 -35.32
N PRO A 404 53.36 -46.40 -34.78
CA PRO A 404 52.93 -46.85 -33.45
C PRO A 404 54.12 -47.11 -32.52
N VAL A 405 53.91 -47.52 -31.25
CA VAL A 405 54.77 -48.48 -30.50
C VAL A 405 54.20 -48.78 -29.10
N LYS A 406 53.96 -50.09 -28.90
CA LYS A 406 54.15 -51.01 -27.76
C LYS A 406 53.78 -50.60 -26.31
N THR A 407 52.90 -51.43 -25.75
CA THR A 407 52.69 -51.80 -24.34
C THR A 407 53.97 -52.22 -23.62
N PRO A 408 54.05 -52.09 -22.28
CA PRO A 408 53.79 -53.29 -21.44
C PRO A 408 53.20 -53.07 -20.02
N VAL A 409 52.50 -54.13 -19.57
CA VAL A 409 52.49 -54.75 -18.22
C VAL A 409 51.64 -54.11 -17.10
N ARG A 410 51.04 -55.03 -16.32
CA ARG A 410 49.94 -54.88 -15.36
C ARG A 410 50.37 -55.36 -13.96
N ALA A 411 49.62 -54.88 -12.97
CA ALA A 411 49.34 -55.43 -11.63
C ALA A 411 50.17 -54.89 -10.44
N PRO A 412 49.70 -55.08 -9.19
CA PRO A 412 48.37 -54.78 -8.63
C PRO A 412 48.45 -54.10 -7.23
N VAL A 413 47.36 -53.56 -6.69
CA VAL A 413 47.30 -53.10 -5.27
C VAL A 413 46.02 -53.59 -4.59
N ARG A 414 46.17 -54.08 -3.35
CA ARG A 414 45.16 -54.68 -2.45
C ARG A 414 44.88 -53.80 -1.22
N HIS A 415 43.70 -54.05 -0.62
CA HIS A 415 43.23 -53.84 0.78
C HIS A 415 42.74 -52.43 1.20
N PRO A 416 41.96 -52.26 2.30
CA PRO A 416 41.29 -53.22 3.23
C PRO A 416 39.76 -52.92 3.51
N PRO A 417 39.08 -53.66 4.43
CA PRO A 417 37.61 -53.83 4.47
C PRO A 417 36.85 -52.98 5.51
N ARG A 418 35.51 -52.99 5.39
CA ARG A 418 34.50 -52.31 6.21
C ARG A 418 34.04 -53.17 7.39
N GLU A 419 33.91 -52.56 8.58
CA GLU A 419 33.16 -53.08 9.74
C GLU A 419 31.74 -52.50 9.78
N LYS A 420 30.74 -53.34 10.06
CA LYS A 420 29.49 -52.95 10.75
C LYS A 420 28.94 -54.12 11.60
N VAL A 421 29.03 -53.88 12.90
CA VAL A 421 28.24 -54.27 14.08
C VAL A 421 26.95 -55.11 13.87
N LEU A 422 26.84 -56.13 14.73
CA LEU A 422 25.75 -57.11 14.96
C LEU A 422 24.78 -56.66 16.10
N PRO A 423 23.66 -57.38 16.36
CA PRO A 423 22.35 -56.81 16.70
C PRO A 423 21.96 -57.00 18.18
N ILE A 424 20.77 -56.49 18.54
CA ILE A 424 20.08 -56.79 19.80
C ILE A 424 18.60 -57.09 19.52
N HIS A 425 18.17 -58.32 19.84
CA HIS A 425 16.85 -58.62 20.42
C HIS A 425 17.00 -59.88 21.28
N GLY A 426 16.52 -59.79 22.53
CA GLY A 426 16.62 -60.80 23.59
C GLY A 426 16.77 -60.09 24.93
#